data_AF-A0A174NIG4-F1
#
_entry.id   AF-A0A174NIG4-F1
#
_cell.length_a   1.000
_cell.length_b   1.000
_cell.length_c   1.000
_cell.angle_alpha   90.00
_cell.angle_beta   90.00
_cell.angle_gamma   90.00
#
_symmetry.space_group_name_H-M   'P 1'
#
loop_
_entity.id
_entity.type
_entity.pdbx_description
1 polymer ?
#
loop_
_entity_poly.entity_id
_entity_poly.type
_entity_poly.pdbx_seq_one_letter_code
_entity_poly.pdbx_strand_id
1 'polypeptide(L)'
;MIKLIKQDLAGFLYFIGEHRPALDADSLALDIRKLERCEAADYLFLVRREKSYLFPVEDVYEPESYAYLCWTAYTLLPDMPVDAFYLHVSDTAMGPSGSVVLLDYTESAADVMHTADFTPEQRTAHLHRRTRHWQGRAKLCTLAGMTAAMGGGEPEWT
;
A
#
# COMPACT_ATOMS: atom_id res chain seq x y z
N MET A 1 -10.75 -7.03 -0.36
CA MET A 1 -9.85 -6.39 0.63
C MET A 1 -9.92 -7.11 1.97
N ILE A 2 -8.75 -7.43 2.50
CA ILE A 2 -8.54 -7.95 3.86
C ILE A 2 -7.64 -7.00 4.64
N LYS A 3 -7.70 -7.04 5.97
CA LYS A 3 -7.05 -6.06 6.84
C LYS A 3 -6.38 -6.69 8.05
N LEU A 4 -5.18 -6.21 8.37
CA LEU A 4 -4.51 -6.39 9.65
C LEU A 4 -4.68 -5.12 10.51
N ILE A 5 -4.73 -5.28 11.83
CA ILE A 5 -4.87 -4.18 12.79
C ILE A 5 -3.81 -4.27 13.88
N LYS A 6 -3.53 -3.14 14.53
CA LYS A 6 -2.51 -3.00 15.58
C LYS A 6 -1.15 -3.58 15.15
N GLN A 7 -0.80 -3.38 13.87
CA GLN A 7 0.46 -3.86 13.32
C GLN A 7 1.54 -2.83 13.55
N ASP A 8 2.74 -3.29 13.87
CA ASP A 8 3.96 -2.54 13.59
C ASP A 8 4.10 -2.42 12.07
N LEU A 9 3.95 -1.19 11.56
CA LEU A 9 3.90 -0.96 10.12
C LEU A 9 5.31 -1.04 9.50
N ALA A 10 6.35 -0.66 10.23
CA ALA A 10 7.73 -0.87 9.77
C ALA A 10 8.07 -2.37 9.75
N GLY A 11 7.69 -3.10 10.80
CA GLY A 11 7.79 -4.55 10.87
C GLY A 11 7.04 -5.25 9.72
N PHE A 12 5.86 -4.73 9.35
CA PHE A 12 5.13 -5.23 8.18
C PHE A 12 5.88 -5.02 6.86
N LEU A 13 6.52 -3.86 6.67
CA LEU A 13 7.35 -3.61 5.48
C LEU A 13 8.54 -4.59 5.41
N TYR A 14 9.23 -4.83 6.53
CA TYR A 14 10.28 -5.85 6.59
C TYR A 14 9.76 -7.23 6.21
N PHE A 15 8.61 -7.62 6.76
CA PHE A 15 7.95 -8.89 6.42
C PHE A 15 7.65 -9.02 4.92
N ILE A 16 7.23 -7.95 4.25
CA ILE A 16 7.04 -7.97 2.79
C ILE A 16 8.36 -8.20 2.05
N GLY A 17 9.46 -7.58 2.50
CA GLY A 17 10.80 -7.85 1.96
C GLY A 17 11.20 -9.32 2.04
N GLU A 18 10.90 -9.99 3.15
CA GLU A 18 11.19 -11.43 3.33
C GLU A 18 10.35 -12.31 2.39
N HIS A 19 9.11 -11.89 2.07
CA HIS A 19 8.20 -12.65 1.21
C HIS A 19 8.34 -12.33 -0.28
N ARG A 20 9.10 -11.29 -0.63
CA ARG A 20 9.36 -10.86 -2.00
C ARG A 20 10.87 -10.84 -2.25
N PRO A 21 11.51 -11.99 -2.53
CA PRO A 21 12.97 -12.11 -2.59
C PRO A 21 13.63 -11.29 -3.72
N ALA A 22 12.86 -10.89 -4.74
CA ALA A 22 13.34 -10.01 -5.80
C ALA A 22 13.39 -8.53 -5.38
N LEU A 23 12.80 -8.15 -4.24
CA LEU A 23 12.73 -6.77 -3.80
C LEU A 23 14.10 -6.28 -3.36
N ASP A 24 14.51 -5.13 -3.91
CA ASP A 24 15.74 -4.44 -3.54
C ASP A 24 15.67 -3.93 -2.09
N ALA A 25 16.58 -4.43 -1.25
CA ALA A 25 16.62 -4.09 0.18
C ALA A 25 16.82 -2.59 0.42
N ASP A 26 17.59 -1.91 -0.45
CA ASP A 26 17.82 -0.47 -0.34
C ASP A 26 16.55 0.33 -0.70
N SER A 27 15.76 -0.15 -1.68
CA SER A 27 14.46 0.42 -2.02
C SER A 27 13.52 0.35 -0.82
N LEU A 28 13.43 -0.82 -0.18
CA LEU A 28 12.56 -1.02 0.98
C LEU A 28 13.03 -0.20 2.19
N ALA A 29 14.34 -0.12 2.43
CA ALA A 29 14.89 0.67 3.54
C ALA A 29 14.55 2.16 3.42
N LEU A 30 14.46 2.71 2.21
CA LEU A 30 14.01 4.10 1.99
C LEU A 30 12.55 4.29 2.39
N ASP A 31 11.67 3.35 2.01
CA ASP A 31 10.25 3.40 2.36
C ASP A 31 10.03 3.27 3.87
N ILE A 32 10.78 2.39 4.52
CA ILE A 32 10.74 2.23 5.99
C ILE A 32 11.15 3.54 6.68
N ARG A 33 12.28 4.14 6.26
CA ARG A 33 12.71 5.44 6.82
C ARG A 33 11.66 6.54 6.60
N LYS A 34 10.96 6.52 5.47
CA LYS A 34 9.87 7.47 5.19
C LYS A 34 8.69 7.25 6.13
N LEU A 35 8.32 5.99 6.37
CA LEU A 35 7.25 5.63 7.31
C LEU A 35 7.58 6.04 8.75
N GLU A 36 8.82 5.79 9.19
CA GLU A 36 9.30 6.12 10.53
C GLU A 36 9.24 7.62 10.84
N ARG A 37 9.36 8.49 9.83
CA ARG A 37 9.20 9.94 9.99
C ARG A 37 7.76 10.35 10.30
N CYS A 38 6.77 9.48 10.05
CA CYS A 38 5.36 9.71 10.35
C CYS A 38 4.82 11.05 9.84
N GLU A 39 5.25 11.47 8.65
CA GLU A 39 4.85 12.76 8.03
C GLU A 39 3.38 12.77 7.56
N ALA A 40 2.74 11.61 7.42
CA ALA A 40 1.34 11.44 7.08
C ALA A 40 0.68 10.35 7.95
N ALA A 41 -0.65 10.38 8.06
CA ALA A 41 -1.40 9.32 8.76
C ALA A 41 -1.78 8.16 7.82
N ASP A 42 -1.85 8.43 6.53
CA ASP A 42 -2.36 7.51 5.52
C ASP A 42 -1.33 7.37 4.40
N TYR A 43 -0.97 6.14 4.08
CA TYR A 43 -0.02 5.81 3.02
C TYR A 43 -0.55 4.74 2.08
N LEU A 44 -0.07 4.79 0.85
CA LEU A 44 -0.15 3.72 -0.12
C LEU A 44 1.23 3.12 -0.33
N PHE A 45 1.34 1.82 -0.14
CA PHE A 45 2.57 1.04 -0.30
C PHE A 45 2.42 0.11 -1.50
N LEU A 46 3.35 0.20 -2.43
CA LEU A 46 3.36 -0.56 -3.68
C LEU A 46 4.62 -1.43 -3.72
N VAL A 47 4.48 -2.71 -4.08
CA VAL A 47 5.61 -3.58 -4.38
C VAL A 47 5.45 -4.19 -5.75
N ARG A 48 6.47 -4.03 -6.60
CA ARG A 48 6.50 -4.60 -7.94
C ARG A 48 7.94 -4.86 -8.38
N ARG A 49 8.20 -6.01 -9.00
CA ARG A 49 9.55 -6.40 -9.44
C ARG A 49 10.55 -6.23 -8.28
N GLU A 50 11.57 -5.41 -8.50
CA GLU A 50 12.66 -5.12 -7.56
C GLU A 50 12.41 -3.84 -6.76
N LYS A 51 11.26 -3.18 -6.90
CA LYS A 51 11.02 -1.86 -6.30
C LYS A 51 9.80 -1.84 -5.40
N SER A 52 9.97 -1.13 -4.30
CA SER A 52 8.89 -0.72 -3.42
C SER A 52 8.75 0.79 -3.45
N TYR A 53 7.54 1.27 -3.18
CA TYR A 53 7.26 2.69 -3.04
C TYR A 53 6.23 2.93 -1.95
N LEU A 54 6.55 3.83 -1.03
CA LEU A 54 5.64 4.34 -0.03
C LEU A 54 5.31 5.82 -0.30
N PHE A 55 4.04 6.13 -0.48
CA PHE A 55 3.57 7.49 -0.70
C PHE A 55 2.44 7.86 0.26
N PRO A 56 2.38 9.11 0.77
CA PRO A 56 1.15 9.67 1.30
C PRO A 56 0.01 9.46 0.30
N VAL A 57 -1.19 9.12 0.78
CA VAL A 57 -2.32 8.86 -0.16
C VAL A 57 -2.62 10.09 -1.00
N GLU A 58 -2.52 11.29 -0.43
CA GLU A 58 -2.75 12.56 -1.15
C GLU A 58 -1.87 12.72 -2.39
N ASP A 59 -0.57 12.42 -2.28
CA ASP A 59 0.38 12.51 -3.39
C ASP A 59 0.00 11.57 -4.55
N VAL A 60 -0.52 10.38 -4.24
CA VAL A 60 -0.91 9.39 -5.26
C VAL A 60 -2.13 9.85 -6.05
N TYR A 61 -3.03 10.61 -5.43
CA TYR A 61 -4.22 11.14 -6.10
C TYR A 61 -3.93 12.44 -6.84
N GLU A 62 -2.74 13.05 -6.69
CA GLU A 62 -2.34 14.23 -7.45
C GLU A 62 -1.89 13.85 -8.87
N PRO A 63 -2.62 14.23 -9.94
CA PRO A 63 -2.33 13.84 -11.31
C PRO A 63 -0.94 14.27 -11.73
N GLU A 64 -0.31 13.43 -12.53
CA GLU A 64 1.02 13.65 -13.09
C GLU A 64 2.15 13.75 -12.03
N SER A 65 1.83 13.66 -10.73
CA SER A 65 2.83 13.54 -9.68
C SER A 65 3.63 12.25 -9.87
N TYR A 66 4.84 12.23 -9.33
CA TYR A 66 5.66 11.02 -9.35
C TYR A 66 4.96 9.82 -8.69
N ALA A 67 4.21 10.07 -7.61
CA ALA A 67 3.47 9.05 -6.88
C ALA A 67 2.30 8.50 -7.72
N TYR A 68 1.55 9.38 -8.40
CA TYR A 68 0.47 9.00 -9.33
C TYR A 68 0.99 8.13 -10.48
N LEU A 69 2.07 8.59 -11.14
CA LEU A 69 2.68 7.85 -12.25
C LEU A 69 3.19 6.50 -11.78
N CYS A 70 3.80 6.45 -10.59
CA CYS A 70 4.23 5.20 -9.99
C CYS A 70 3.03 4.29 -9.69
N TRP A 71 1.94 4.78 -9.12
CA TRP A 71 0.79 3.93 -8.79
C TRP A 71 0.09 3.37 -10.04
N THR A 72 0.02 4.13 -11.13
CA THR A 72 -0.77 3.78 -12.32
C THR A 72 0.03 3.06 -13.43
N ALA A 73 1.36 3.01 -13.34
CA ALA A 73 2.24 2.54 -14.41
C ALA A 73 2.01 1.10 -14.90
N TYR A 74 1.48 0.19 -14.06
CA TYR A 74 1.36 -1.24 -14.39
C TYR A 74 -0.06 -1.65 -14.80
N THR A 75 -0.98 -0.69 -14.96
CA THR A 75 -2.36 -0.94 -15.43
C THR A 75 -2.42 -1.57 -16.82
N LEU A 76 -1.38 -1.37 -17.65
CA LEU A 76 -1.27 -1.94 -18.99
C LEU A 76 -0.47 -3.27 -19.04
N LEU A 77 -0.02 -3.77 -17.89
CA LEU A 77 0.83 -4.96 -17.77
C LEU A 77 0.16 -6.00 -16.85
N PRO A 78 -0.91 -6.67 -17.30
CA PRO A 78 -1.73 -7.54 -16.45
C PRO A 78 -0.98 -8.77 -15.92
N ASP A 79 0.08 -9.21 -16.60
CA ASP A 79 0.87 -10.38 -16.21
C ASP A 79 1.93 -10.08 -15.15
N MET A 80 2.11 -8.80 -14.78
CA MET A 80 3.09 -8.40 -13.79
C MET A 80 2.46 -8.37 -12.39
N PRO A 81 2.94 -9.19 -11.43
CA PRO A 81 2.40 -9.16 -10.08
C PRO A 81 2.74 -7.84 -9.40
N VAL A 82 1.72 -7.24 -8.79
CA VAL A 82 1.82 -5.98 -8.03
C VAL A 82 1.08 -6.14 -6.72
N ASP A 83 1.77 -6.01 -5.61
CA ASP A 83 1.12 -5.90 -4.31
C ASP A 83 0.85 -4.43 -3.99
N ALA A 84 -0.39 -4.15 -3.64
CA ALA A 84 -0.82 -2.81 -3.28
C ALA A 84 -1.46 -2.82 -1.89
N PHE A 85 -0.96 -1.98 -1.00
CA PHE A 85 -1.45 -1.88 0.37
C PHE A 85 -1.83 -0.45 0.71
N TYR A 86 -2.87 -0.31 1.51
CA TYR A 86 -3.17 0.91 2.24
C TYR A 86 -2.73 0.75 3.70
N LEU A 87 -1.92 1.68 4.18
CA LEU A 87 -1.41 1.74 5.54
C LEU A 87 -2.02 2.95 6.24
N HIS A 88 -2.57 2.72 7.43
CA HIS A 88 -3.07 3.78 8.30
C HIS A 88 -2.31 3.74 9.62
N VAL A 89 -1.61 4.82 9.94
CA VAL A 89 -0.93 5.04 11.22
C VAL A 89 -1.96 5.56 12.22
N SER A 90 -2.13 4.83 13.32
CA SER A 90 -3.05 5.21 14.40
C SER A 90 -2.35 5.48 15.73
N ASP A 91 -1.10 5.04 15.89
CA ASP A 91 -0.28 5.24 17.09
C ASP A 91 1.20 5.30 16.69
N THR A 92 1.95 6.23 17.29
CA THR A 92 3.37 6.49 17.03
C THR A 92 4.24 6.39 18.29
N ALA A 93 3.68 6.01 19.44
CA ALA A 93 4.36 6.07 20.74
C ALA A 93 5.64 5.23 20.82
N MET A 94 5.69 4.08 20.14
CA MET A 94 6.87 3.20 20.07
C MET A 94 7.33 2.94 18.63
N GLY A 95 6.93 3.80 17.69
CA GLY A 95 7.06 3.60 16.25
C GLY A 95 5.70 3.54 15.54
N PRO A 96 5.66 3.66 14.20
CA PRO A 96 4.43 3.74 13.43
C PRO A 96 3.66 2.42 13.50
N SER A 97 2.53 2.44 14.18
CA SER A 97 1.64 1.29 14.30
C SER A 97 0.22 1.64 13.87
N GLY A 98 -0.50 0.64 13.37
CA GLY A 98 -1.88 0.83 12.96
C GLY A 98 -2.42 -0.30 12.13
N SER A 99 -2.92 -0.01 10.93
CA SER A 99 -3.58 -1.03 10.11
C SER A 99 -3.07 -1.08 8.68
N VAL A 100 -3.12 -2.29 8.12
CA VAL A 100 -2.73 -2.58 6.74
C VAL A 100 -3.92 -3.21 6.03
N VAL A 101 -4.27 -2.71 4.85
CA VAL A 101 -5.31 -3.27 3.99
C VAL A 101 -4.67 -3.70 2.67
N LEU A 102 -4.83 -4.97 2.29
CA LEU A 102 -4.48 -5.42 0.94
C LEU A 102 -5.57 -4.95 -0.04
N LEU A 103 -5.11 -4.21 -1.04
CA LEU A 103 -5.93 -3.64 -2.11
C LEU A 103 -5.89 -4.56 -3.33
N ASP A 104 -6.97 -4.51 -4.11
CA ASP A 104 -6.89 -4.94 -5.49
C ASP A 104 -6.16 -3.84 -6.28
N TYR A 105 -5.00 -4.17 -6.86
CA TYR A 105 -4.18 -3.19 -7.58
C TYR A 105 -4.92 -2.59 -8.77
N THR A 106 -5.61 -3.42 -9.56
CA THR A 106 -6.33 -3.00 -10.76
C THR A 106 -7.47 -2.05 -10.39
N GLU A 107 -8.29 -2.40 -9.40
CA GLU A 107 -9.35 -1.50 -8.92
C GLU A 107 -8.79 -0.21 -8.31
N SER A 108 -7.70 -0.31 -7.55
CA SER A 108 -7.07 0.86 -6.90
C SER A 108 -6.47 1.83 -7.91
N ALA A 109 -5.76 1.32 -8.92
CA ALA A 109 -5.16 2.16 -9.96
C ALA A 109 -6.24 2.79 -10.85
N ALA A 110 -7.30 2.05 -11.19
CA ALA A 110 -8.44 2.58 -11.94
C ALA A 110 -9.16 3.70 -11.17
N ASP A 111 -9.33 3.56 -9.84
CA ASP A 111 -9.90 4.61 -8.99
C ASP A 111 -9.04 5.88 -9.01
N VAL A 112 -7.72 5.75 -8.86
CA VAL A 112 -6.78 6.88 -8.94
C VAL A 112 -6.87 7.59 -10.30
N MET A 113 -6.82 6.83 -11.41
CA MET A 113 -6.94 7.39 -12.77
C MET A 113 -8.29 8.08 -12.99
N HIS A 114 -9.39 7.54 -12.46
CA HIS A 114 -10.71 8.14 -12.59
C HIS A 114 -10.79 9.53 -11.95
N THR A 115 -10.03 9.75 -10.87
CA THR A 115 -9.98 11.05 -10.18
C THR A 115 -9.09 12.09 -10.85
N ALA A 116 -8.43 11.77 -11.97
CA ALA A 116 -7.52 12.69 -12.63
C ALA A 116 -8.22 13.98 -13.10
N ASP A 117 -9.47 13.85 -13.57
CA ASP A 117 -10.29 14.96 -14.04
C ASP A 117 -11.03 15.70 -12.91
N PHE A 118 -10.88 15.27 -11.65
CA PHE A 118 -11.57 15.89 -10.52
C PHE A 118 -10.92 17.22 -10.14
N THR A 119 -11.74 18.16 -9.67
CA THR A 119 -11.22 19.34 -8.97
C THR A 119 -10.54 18.93 -7.66
N PRO A 120 -9.66 19.76 -7.08
CA PRO A 120 -9.02 19.46 -5.79
C PRO A 120 -10.01 19.13 -4.66
N GLU A 121 -11.16 19.82 -4.62
CA GLU A 121 -12.20 19.58 -3.61
C GLU A 121 -12.90 18.23 -3.83
N GLN A 122 -13.20 17.89 -5.09
CA GLN A 122 -13.81 16.61 -5.44
C GLN A 122 -12.88 15.45 -5.10
N ARG A 123 -11.59 15.60 -5.40
CA ARG A 123 -10.54 14.63 -5.08
C ARG A 123 -10.37 14.46 -3.57
N THR A 124 -10.31 15.56 -2.83
CA THR A 124 -10.24 15.51 -1.35
C THR A 124 -11.45 14.78 -0.79
N ALA A 125 -12.66 15.10 -1.23
CA ALA A 125 -13.88 14.44 -0.77
C ALA A 125 -13.92 12.95 -1.15
N HIS A 126 -13.40 12.59 -2.34
CA HIS A 126 -13.26 11.21 -2.79
C HIS A 126 -12.27 10.43 -1.92
N LEU A 127 -11.09 10.98 -1.69
CA LEU A 127 -10.05 10.40 -0.83
C LEU A 127 -10.58 10.10 0.57
N HIS A 128 -11.29 11.06 1.19
CA HIS A 128 -11.93 10.86 2.51
C HIS A 128 -12.99 9.76 2.51
N ARG A 129 -13.71 9.54 1.41
CA ARG A 129 -14.64 8.40 1.30
C ARG A 129 -13.88 7.10 1.12
N ARG A 130 -12.82 7.11 0.33
CA ARG A 130 -12.02 5.93 -0.03
C ARG A 130 -11.24 5.40 1.17
N THR A 131 -10.55 6.25 1.93
CA THR A 131 -9.84 5.85 3.15
C THR A 131 -10.80 5.28 4.20
N ARG A 132 -11.95 5.93 4.44
CA ARG A 132 -13.01 5.39 5.31
C ARG A 132 -13.52 4.03 4.84
N HIS A 133 -13.69 3.85 3.52
CA HIS A 133 -14.11 2.58 2.96
C HIS A 133 -13.08 1.47 3.23
N TRP A 134 -11.79 1.71 2.98
CA TRP A 134 -10.72 0.76 3.27
C TRP A 134 -10.63 0.42 4.75
N GLN A 135 -10.73 1.43 5.61
CA GLN A 135 -10.64 1.23 7.06
C GLN A 135 -11.84 0.45 7.63
N GLY A 136 -13.05 0.72 7.14
CA GLY A 136 -14.29 0.22 7.74
C GLY A 136 -14.90 -1.02 7.09
N ARG A 137 -14.56 -1.35 5.84
CA ARG A 137 -15.19 -2.47 5.10
C ARG A 137 -14.26 -3.64 4.80
N ALA A 138 -12.96 -3.50 5.02
CA ALA A 138 -12.04 -4.63 4.88
C ALA A 138 -12.24 -5.66 6.00
N LYS A 139 -12.23 -6.94 5.63
CA LYS A 139 -12.40 -8.05 6.60
C LYS A 139 -11.11 -8.24 7.40
N LEU A 140 -11.22 -8.38 8.72
CA LEU A 140 -10.06 -8.72 9.56
C LEU A 140 -9.48 -10.07 9.14
N CYS A 141 -8.16 -10.16 9.09
CA CYS A 141 -7.42 -11.37 8.76
C CYS A 141 -6.22 -11.56 9.70
N THR A 142 -5.57 -12.72 9.59
CA THR A 142 -4.28 -13.01 10.21
C THR A 142 -3.16 -12.72 9.21
N LEU A 143 -1.91 -12.65 9.68
CA LEU A 143 -0.76 -12.47 8.81
C LEU A 143 -0.66 -13.59 7.76
N ALA A 144 -0.93 -14.85 8.16
CA ALA A 144 -1.02 -15.98 7.22
C ALA A 144 -2.13 -15.80 6.16
N GLY A 145 -3.29 -15.27 6.56
CA GLY A 145 -4.36 -14.93 5.62
C GLY A 145 -3.97 -13.82 4.64
N MET A 146 -3.16 -12.86 5.10
CA MET A 146 -2.57 -11.83 4.25
C MET A 146 -1.62 -12.44 3.22
N THR A 147 -0.69 -13.31 3.64
CA THR A 147 0.26 -14.01 2.75
C THR A 147 -0.44 -14.80 1.66
N ALA A 148 -1.45 -15.59 2.03
CA ALA A 148 -2.22 -16.37 1.07
C ALA A 148 -2.92 -15.48 0.02
N ALA A 149 -3.43 -14.32 0.44
CA ALA A 149 -4.12 -13.39 -0.46
C ALA A 149 -3.17 -12.61 -1.38
N MET A 150 -1.91 -12.40 -0.98
CA MET A 150 -0.86 -11.83 -1.85
C MET A 150 -0.39 -12.83 -2.95
N GLY A 151 -0.99 -14.02 -3.03
CA GLY A 151 -0.61 -15.06 -3.98
C GLY A 151 0.66 -15.82 -3.57
N GLY A 152 1.03 -15.78 -2.29
CA GLY A 152 2.09 -16.63 -1.74
C GLY A 152 1.61 -18.07 -1.66
N GLY A 153 1.98 -18.88 -2.65
CA GLY A 153 2.11 -20.32 -2.44
C GLY A 153 3.06 -20.57 -1.29
N GLU A 154 2.80 -21.65 -0.54
CA GLU A 154 3.72 -22.12 0.50
C GLU A 154 5.16 -22.15 -0.07
N PRO A 155 6.19 -21.79 0.73
CA PRO A 155 7.53 -22.17 0.36
C PRO A 155 7.55 -23.71 0.33
N GLU A 156 7.62 -24.30 -0.86
CA GLU A 156 7.97 -25.71 -0.99
C GLU A 156 9.39 -25.86 -0.43
N TRP A 157 9.47 -26.29 0.82
CA TRP A 157 10.71 -26.81 1.38
C TRP A 157 10.98 -28.14 0.67
N THR A 158 11.81 -28.11 -0.37
CA THR A 158 12.51 -29.29 -0.90
C THR A 158 13.97 -29.26 -0.47
#